data_AF-A0A2I3H9G3-F1
#
_entry.id   AF-A0A2I3H9G3-F1
#
_cell.length_a   1.000
_cell.length_b   1.000
_cell.length_c   1.000
_cell.angle_alpha   90.00
_cell.angle_beta   90.00
_cell.angle_gamma   90.00
#
_symmetry.space_group_name_H-M   'P 1'
#
loop_
_entity.id
_entity.type
_entity.pdbx_description
1 polymer ?
#
loop_
_entity_poly.entity_id
_entity_poly.type
_entity_poly.pdbx_seq_one_letter_code
_entity_poly.pdbx_strand_id
1 'polypeptide(L)'
;MGRRALIVLAHSERTSFNYAMKEAAVAALKKKGWEVVEKDITGKSKLKDPANFQYPAESVLAYKEGRLSPDIVAEQKKLEAADLVIFQFPLQWFGVPAILKGWFERVFLGEFAYTYTAMYDKGPFQSKKAVLSITTGGSGSMYSLQGIHGDMNVILWPIQSGILHFCGFQVLEPQLTYSIGHTPADARIQILEGWKKRLENIWDETPLYFAPSSLFDLNFQAGFLMKKEVQDEEKNKKFGLSVGHHLGKSIPTDNQIKARK
;
A
#
# COMPACT_ATOMS: atom_id res chain seq x y z
N MET A 1 -15.59 -9.87 18.98
CA MET A 1 -14.38 -10.42 18.32
C MET A 1 -13.41 -9.27 18.11
N GLY A 2 -12.13 -9.44 18.45
CA GLY A 2 -11.12 -8.39 18.26
C GLY A 2 -10.77 -8.20 16.78
N ARG A 3 -10.27 -7.01 16.41
CA ARG A 3 -9.74 -6.74 15.06
C ARG A 3 -8.43 -7.49 14.83
N ARG A 4 -8.14 -7.83 13.57
CA ARG A 4 -6.94 -8.57 13.16
C ARG A 4 -6.03 -7.68 12.31
N ALA A 5 -4.74 -7.67 12.60
CA ALA A 5 -3.74 -6.94 11.84
C ALA A 5 -2.67 -7.89 11.26
N LEU A 6 -2.30 -7.67 10.01
CA LEU A 6 -1.14 -8.29 9.36
C LEU A 6 -0.02 -7.26 9.21
N ILE A 7 1.17 -7.57 9.71
CA ILE A 7 2.36 -6.73 9.53
C ILE A 7 3.36 -7.44 8.62
N VAL A 8 3.61 -6.88 7.44
CA VAL A 8 4.57 -7.38 6.44
C VAL A 8 5.85 -6.56 6.53
N LEU A 9 6.94 -7.18 6.99
CA LEU A 9 8.26 -6.58 7.13
C LEU A 9 9.18 -7.02 5.99
N ALA A 10 9.75 -6.05 5.27
CA ALA A 10 10.72 -6.29 4.20
C ALA A 10 12.10 -5.73 4.55
N HIS A 11 12.76 -6.31 5.57
CA HIS A 11 14.12 -5.95 5.98
C HIS A 11 14.83 -7.16 6.62
N SER A 12 16.07 -7.46 6.24
CA SER A 12 16.81 -8.64 6.72
C SER A 12 17.32 -8.52 8.15
N GLU A 13 17.81 -7.35 8.53
CA GLU A 13 18.47 -7.17 9.82
C GLU A 13 17.50 -6.92 10.98
N ARG A 14 17.58 -7.76 12.02
CA ARG A 14 16.83 -7.58 13.29
C ARG A 14 17.26 -6.36 14.09
N THR A 15 18.48 -5.87 13.84
CA THR A 15 19.03 -4.66 14.45
C THR A 15 18.60 -3.37 13.72
N SER A 16 17.83 -3.48 12.63
CA SER A 16 17.38 -2.33 11.86
C SER A 16 16.29 -1.54 12.57
N PHE A 17 16.20 -0.24 12.24
CA PHE A 17 15.08 0.59 12.69
C PHE A 17 13.73 0.13 12.09
N ASN A 18 13.73 -0.52 10.91
CA ASN A 18 12.52 -1.14 10.34
C ASN A 18 12.01 -2.28 11.23
N TYR A 19 12.91 -3.13 11.74
CA TYR A 19 12.53 -4.17 12.69
C TYR A 19 11.98 -3.56 13.99
N ALA A 20 12.60 -2.49 14.50
CA ALA A 20 12.10 -1.77 15.68
C ALA A 20 10.69 -1.16 15.47
N MET A 21 10.43 -0.55 14.31
CA MET A 21 9.10 -0.03 13.94
C MET A 21 8.04 -1.15 13.88
N LYS A 22 8.42 -2.33 13.39
CA LYS A 22 7.56 -3.52 13.38
C LYS A 22 7.23 -3.96 14.82
N GLU A 23 8.23 -4.12 15.69
CA GLU A 23 8.02 -4.49 17.09
C GLU A 23 7.13 -3.48 17.83
N ALA A 24 7.37 -2.18 17.60
CA ALA A 24 6.55 -1.11 18.16
C ALA A 24 5.08 -1.23 17.71
N ALA A 25 4.84 -1.56 16.44
CA ALA A 25 3.49 -1.78 15.93
C ALA A 25 2.80 -2.98 16.57
N VAL A 26 3.49 -4.12 16.66
CA VAL A 26 2.98 -5.33 17.33
C VAL A 26 2.58 -5.02 18.76
N ALA A 27 3.46 -4.35 19.52
CA ALA A 27 3.21 -4.03 20.92
C ALA A 27 2.01 -3.08 21.10
N ALA A 28 1.90 -2.03 20.29
CA ALA A 28 0.80 -1.07 20.37
C ALA A 28 -0.55 -1.70 20.03
N LEU A 29 -0.62 -2.48 18.95
CA LEU A 29 -1.86 -3.12 18.50
C LEU A 29 -2.32 -4.20 19.49
N LYS A 30 -1.41 -5.06 19.98
CA LYS A 30 -1.75 -6.05 21.02
C LYS A 30 -2.26 -5.39 22.30
N LYS A 31 -1.67 -4.27 22.72
CA LYS A 31 -2.13 -3.49 23.88
C LYS A 31 -3.58 -2.97 23.71
N LYS A 32 -4.02 -2.74 22.47
CA LYS A 32 -5.40 -2.34 22.12
C LYS A 32 -6.33 -3.53 21.82
N GLY A 33 -5.89 -4.76 22.09
CA GLY A 33 -6.70 -5.97 21.93
C GLY A 33 -6.78 -6.51 20.49
N TRP A 34 -5.85 -6.10 19.61
CA TRP A 34 -5.76 -6.68 18.27
C TRP A 34 -5.07 -8.04 18.31
N GLU A 35 -5.54 -8.95 17.47
CA GLU A 35 -4.75 -10.10 17.07
C GLU A 35 -3.76 -9.65 15.98
N VAL A 36 -2.47 -9.94 16.16
CA VAL A 36 -1.42 -9.48 15.25
C VAL A 36 -0.67 -10.67 14.68
N VAL A 37 -0.70 -10.79 13.35
CA VAL A 37 0.08 -11.76 12.58
C VAL A 37 1.23 -11.05 11.90
N GLU A 38 2.44 -11.58 12.07
CA GLU A 38 3.66 -11.03 11.48
C GLU A 38 4.12 -11.87 10.30
N LYS A 39 4.64 -11.20 9.26
CA LYS A 39 5.38 -11.85 8.17
C LYS A 39 6.68 -11.11 7.91
N ASP A 40 7.79 -11.77 8.22
CA ASP A 40 9.10 -11.47 7.66
C ASP A 40 9.21 -12.20 6.31
N ILE A 41 9.38 -11.46 5.22
CA ILE A 41 9.44 -12.03 3.86
C ILE A 41 10.88 -12.32 3.40
N THR A 42 11.90 -12.16 4.25
CA THR A 42 13.29 -12.41 3.87
C THR A 42 13.58 -13.90 3.62
N GLY A 43 13.67 -14.29 2.34
CA GLY A 43 13.94 -15.66 1.91
C GLY A 43 14.12 -15.78 0.39
N LYS A 44 14.92 -16.77 -0.05
CA LYS A 44 15.20 -17.00 -1.48
C LYS A 44 14.11 -17.87 -2.11
N SER A 45 13.54 -17.45 -3.23
CA SER A 45 12.67 -18.29 -4.09
C SER A 45 13.31 -18.49 -5.48
N LYS A 46 13.21 -19.70 -6.05
CA LYS A 46 13.58 -20.01 -7.43
C LYS A 46 12.34 -20.23 -8.29
N LEU A 47 12.39 -19.81 -9.55
CA LEU A 47 11.34 -20.04 -10.56
C LEU A 47 11.63 -21.28 -11.40
N LYS A 48 10.59 -21.87 -12.02
CA LYS A 48 10.67 -23.04 -12.91
C LYS A 48 9.84 -22.79 -14.20
N ASP A 49 10.53 -22.94 -15.35
CA ASP A 49 10.10 -23.23 -16.74
C ASP A 49 9.27 -22.18 -17.57
N PRO A 50 9.69 -21.73 -18.79
CA PRO A 50 9.11 -20.56 -19.47
C PRO A 50 8.47 -20.75 -20.86
N ALA A 51 8.30 -21.95 -21.43
CA ALA A 51 8.12 -22.04 -22.89
C ALA A 51 6.72 -21.67 -23.46
N ASN A 52 5.63 -21.63 -22.66
CA ASN A 52 4.29 -21.19 -23.09
C ASN A 52 3.41 -20.75 -21.91
N PHE A 53 4.03 -20.23 -20.86
CA PHE A 53 3.39 -19.99 -19.57
C PHE A 53 2.84 -18.56 -19.47
N GLN A 54 1.51 -18.42 -19.35
CA GLN A 54 0.87 -17.15 -19.02
C GLN A 54 0.53 -17.12 -17.52
N TYR A 55 1.45 -16.56 -16.72
CA TYR A 55 1.30 -16.47 -15.26
C TYR A 55 -0.08 -15.96 -14.82
N PRO A 56 -0.68 -14.90 -15.41
CA PRO A 56 -1.99 -14.42 -14.98
C PRO A 56 -3.12 -15.46 -15.12
N ALA A 57 -3.20 -16.16 -16.26
CA ALA A 57 -4.25 -17.15 -16.50
C ALA A 57 -4.06 -18.41 -15.64
N GLU A 58 -2.82 -18.91 -15.58
CA GLU A 58 -2.47 -20.13 -14.85
C GLU A 58 -2.60 -19.98 -13.33
N SER A 59 -2.22 -18.81 -12.79
CA SER A 59 -2.34 -18.53 -11.35
C SER A 59 -3.78 -18.38 -10.89
N VAL A 60 -4.66 -17.79 -11.71
CA VAL A 60 -6.10 -17.72 -11.45
C VAL A 60 -6.74 -19.10 -11.44
N LEU A 61 -6.41 -19.95 -12.42
CA LEU A 61 -6.92 -21.32 -12.47
C LEU A 61 -6.43 -22.14 -11.26
N ALA A 62 -5.15 -22.02 -10.91
CA ALA A 62 -4.58 -22.67 -9.74
C ALA A 62 -5.22 -22.20 -8.43
N TYR A 63 -5.61 -20.93 -8.31
CA TYR A 63 -6.38 -20.43 -7.17
C TYR A 63 -7.76 -21.09 -7.10
N LYS A 64 -8.54 -21.05 -8.20
CA LYS A 64 -9.89 -21.63 -8.27
C LYS A 64 -9.92 -23.12 -7.97
N GLU A 65 -8.88 -23.85 -8.40
CA GLU A 65 -8.76 -25.30 -8.21
C GLU A 65 -8.01 -25.69 -6.92
N GLY A 66 -7.58 -24.72 -6.09
CA GLY A 66 -6.87 -25.00 -4.84
C GLY A 66 -5.47 -25.62 -5.03
N ARG A 67 -4.83 -25.37 -6.18
CA ARG A 67 -3.52 -25.92 -6.57
C ARG A 67 -2.35 -24.94 -6.38
N LEU A 68 -2.58 -23.78 -5.76
CA LEU A 68 -1.51 -22.83 -5.46
C LEU A 68 -0.44 -23.44 -4.55
N SER A 69 0.78 -22.94 -4.69
CA SER A 69 1.87 -23.31 -3.78
C SER A 69 1.46 -23.05 -2.32
N PRO A 70 1.74 -23.96 -1.37
CA PRO A 70 1.29 -23.83 0.01
C PRO A 70 1.74 -22.54 0.70
N ASP A 71 2.90 -22.01 0.34
CA ASP A 71 3.39 -20.73 0.86
C ASP A 71 2.52 -19.55 0.40
N ILE A 72 2.04 -19.54 -0.84
CA ILE A 72 1.11 -18.51 -1.35
C ILE A 72 -0.23 -18.61 -0.61
N VAL A 73 -0.79 -19.82 -0.49
CA VAL A 73 -2.07 -20.05 0.21
C VAL A 73 -1.98 -19.59 1.67
N ALA A 74 -0.86 -19.84 2.35
CA ALA A 74 -0.65 -19.39 3.72
C ALA A 74 -0.65 -17.86 3.84
N GLU A 75 -0.10 -17.13 2.88
CA GLU A 75 -0.12 -15.67 2.87
C GLU A 75 -1.50 -15.10 2.51
N GLN A 76 -2.22 -15.73 1.58
CA GLN A 76 -3.60 -15.36 1.24
C GLN A 76 -4.54 -15.50 2.45
N LYS A 77 -4.43 -16.59 3.21
CA LYS A 77 -5.20 -16.77 4.46
C LYS A 77 -4.97 -15.67 5.50
N LYS A 78 -3.74 -15.16 5.60
CA LYS A 78 -3.44 -14.03 6.50
C LYS A 78 -4.13 -12.75 6.04
N LEU A 79 -4.14 -12.50 4.73
CA LEU A 79 -4.84 -11.35 4.14
C LEU A 79 -6.36 -11.45 4.30
N GLU A 80 -6.94 -12.63 4.10
CA GLU A 80 -8.38 -12.88 4.32
C GLU A 80 -8.76 -12.55 5.77
N ALA A 81 -7.95 -12.98 6.73
CA ALA A 81 -8.16 -12.71 8.14
C ALA A 81 -7.94 -11.22 8.52
N ALA A 82 -6.97 -10.54 7.95
CA ALA A 82 -6.61 -9.19 8.38
C ALA A 82 -7.70 -8.14 8.08
N ASP A 83 -7.99 -7.28 9.04
CA ASP A 83 -8.75 -6.04 8.85
C ASP A 83 -7.81 -4.90 8.44
N LEU A 84 -6.63 -4.84 9.07
CA LEU A 84 -5.56 -3.86 8.81
C LEU A 84 -4.30 -4.56 8.28
N VAL A 85 -3.69 -4.01 7.24
CA VAL A 85 -2.39 -4.47 6.72
C VAL A 85 -1.35 -3.35 6.79
N ILE A 86 -0.26 -3.58 7.53
CA ILE A 86 0.86 -2.65 7.66
C ILE A 86 2.03 -3.18 6.83
N PHE A 87 2.53 -2.37 5.90
CA PHE A 87 3.75 -2.66 5.15
C PHE A 87 4.90 -1.84 5.71
N GLN A 88 5.86 -2.51 6.36
CA GLN A 88 7.06 -1.89 6.94
C GLN A 88 8.27 -2.16 6.04
N PHE A 89 8.88 -1.12 5.48
CA PHE A 89 10.05 -1.28 4.61
C PHE A 89 10.91 -0.02 4.47
N PRO A 90 12.22 -0.18 4.17
CA PRO A 90 13.04 0.92 3.70
C PRO A 90 12.72 1.25 2.24
N LEU A 91 12.61 2.54 1.90
CA LEU A 91 12.50 2.96 0.50
C LEU A 91 13.78 2.57 -0.25
N GLN A 92 13.64 1.73 -1.29
CA GLN A 92 14.76 1.30 -2.13
C GLN A 92 14.46 1.69 -3.57
N TRP A 93 15.36 2.46 -4.20
CA TRP A 93 15.19 2.93 -5.57
C TRP A 93 13.81 3.53 -5.85
N PHE A 94 13.35 4.43 -4.96
CA PHE A 94 12.06 5.12 -5.08
C PHE A 94 10.84 4.18 -5.10
N GLY A 95 10.99 2.97 -4.54
CA GLY A 95 9.90 2.00 -4.46
C GLY A 95 10.05 1.04 -3.28
N VAL A 96 9.26 -0.03 -3.36
CA VAL A 96 9.33 -1.14 -2.40
C VAL A 96 10.58 -1.99 -2.65
N PRO A 97 11.16 -2.64 -1.62
CA PRO A 97 12.18 -3.65 -1.81
C PRO A 97 11.72 -4.73 -2.79
N ALA A 98 12.63 -5.25 -3.63
CA ALA A 98 12.30 -6.25 -4.65
C ALA A 98 11.56 -7.47 -4.08
N ILE A 99 11.91 -7.88 -2.86
CA ILE A 99 11.26 -9.00 -2.17
C ILE A 99 9.80 -8.71 -1.81
N LEU A 100 9.47 -7.47 -1.47
CA LEU A 100 8.09 -7.03 -1.23
C LEU A 100 7.34 -6.91 -2.55
N LYS A 101 8.00 -6.46 -3.63
CA LYS A 101 7.40 -6.48 -4.97
C LYS A 101 7.04 -7.90 -5.40
N GLY A 102 7.96 -8.85 -5.23
CA GLY A 102 7.72 -10.26 -5.55
C GLY A 102 6.63 -10.90 -4.66
N TRP A 103 6.50 -10.47 -3.40
CA TRP A 103 5.40 -10.90 -2.55
C TRP A 103 4.04 -10.43 -3.10
N PHE A 104 3.92 -9.17 -3.54
CA PHE A 104 2.70 -8.71 -4.20
C PHE A 104 2.40 -9.53 -5.47
N GLU A 105 3.39 -9.73 -6.34
CA GLU A 105 3.22 -10.46 -7.60
C GLU A 105 2.75 -11.91 -7.41
N ARG A 106 3.19 -12.58 -6.32
CA ARG A 106 2.83 -13.98 -6.05
C ARG A 106 1.55 -14.14 -5.25
N VAL A 107 1.22 -13.19 -4.37
CA VAL A 107 0.11 -13.31 -3.43
C VAL A 107 -1.15 -12.59 -3.94
N PHE A 108 -1.00 -11.45 -4.63
CA PHE A 108 -2.12 -10.67 -5.16
C PHE A 108 -2.54 -11.20 -6.54
N LEU A 109 -3.00 -12.45 -6.54
CA LEU A 109 -3.48 -13.11 -7.75
C LEU A 109 -4.88 -12.61 -8.13
N GLY A 110 -5.20 -12.67 -9.42
CA GLY A 110 -6.54 -12.38 -9.92
C GLY A 110 -7.58 -13.30 -9.26
N GLU A 111 -8.82 -12.81 -9.14
CA GLU A 111 -9.95 -13.44 -8.44
C GLU A 111 -9.79 -13.56 -6.91
N PHE A 112 -8.57 -13.48 -6.39
CA PHE A 112 -8.29 -13.35 -4.96
C PHE A 112 -8.21 -11.88 -4.54
N ALA A 113 -7.25 -11.14 -5.10
CA ALA A 113 -6.96 -9.76 -4.68
C ALA A 113 -7.60 -8.70 -5.59
N TYR A 114 -7.93 -9.04 -6.83
CA TYR A 114 -8.57 -8.12 -7.77
C TYR A 114 -9.40 -8.87 -8.81
N THR A 115 -10.35 -8.17 -9.43
CA THR A 115 -11.04 -8.62 -10.64
C THR A 115 -11.17 -7.43 -11.60
N TYR A 116 -11.23 -7.69 -12.91
CA TYR A 116 -11.43 -6.60 -13.88
C TYR A 116 -12.85 -6.03 -13.86
N THR A 117 -13.83 -6.79 -13.35
CA THR A 117 -15.22 -6.35 -13.19
C THR A 117 -15.45 -5.53 -11.91
N ALA A 118 -14.56 -5.64 -10.92
CA ALA A 118 -14.61 -4.92 -9.66
C ALA A 118 -13.21 -4.39 -9.29
N MET A 119 -12.77 -3.35 -10.00
CA MET A 119 -11.50 -2.66 -9.76
C MET A 119 -11.65 -1.56 -8.72
N TYR A 120 -10.53 -1.17 -8.10
CA TYR A 120 -10.44 -0.02 -7.20
C TYR A 120 -11.40 -0.12 -6.01
N ASP A 121 -12.21 0.91 -5.74
CA ASP A 121 -13.16 0.97 -4.61
C ASP A 121 -14.18 -0.18 -4.54
N LYS A 122 -14.30 -1.01 -5.58
CA LYS A 122 -15.11 -2.24 -5.61
C LYS A 122 -14.32 -3.52 -5.42
N GLY A 123 -13.00 -3.43 -5.24
CA GLY A 123 -12.10 -4.57 -5.14
C GLY A 123 -12.37 -5.46 -3.94
N PRO A 124 -11.88 -6.73 -3.96
CA PRO A 124 -12.07 -7.70 -2.88
C PRO A 124 -11.67 -7.20 -1.48
N PHE A 125 -10.74 -6.24 -1.39
CA PHE A 125 -10.25 -5.70 -0.12
C PHE A 125 -10.90 -4.36 0.29
N GLN A 126 -12.05 -3.98 -0.29
CA GLN A 126 -12.79 -2.74 0.02
C GLN A 126 -13.16 -2.53 1.51
N SER A 127 -13.24 -3.61 2.29
CA SER A 127 -13.51 -3.56 3.74
C SER A 127 -12.25 -3.56 4.61
N LYS A 128 -11.06 -3.56 4.00
CA LYS A 128 -9.77 -3.61 4.69
C LYS A 128 -9.03 -2.28 4.55
N LYS A 129 -8.24 -1.92 5.58
CA LYS A 129 -7.36 -0.75 5.57
C LYS A 129 -5.91 -1.17 5.36
N ALA A 130 -5.15 -0.38 4.61
CA ALA A 130 -3.72 -0.58 4.43
C ALA A 130 -2.93 0.69 4.73
N VAL A 131 -1.72 0.54 5.28
CA VAL A 131 -0.81 1.66 5.54
C VAL A 131 0.62 1.29 5.18
N LEU A 132 1.33 2.23 4.54
CA LEU A 132 2.75 2.12 4.28
C LEU A 132 3.51 2.81 5.42
N SER A 133 4.45 2.11 6.05
CA SER A 133 5.39 2.66 7.01
C SER A 133 6.80 2.58 6.43
N ILE A 134 7.32 3.74 6.03
CA ILE A 134 8.49 3.86 5.15
C ILE A 134 9.60 4.63 5.84
N THR A 135 10.80 4.06 5.84
CA THR A 135 12.02 4.79 6.23
C THR A 135 12.83 5.17 5.00
N THR A 136 13.41 6.37 4.95
CA THR A 136 14.30 6.80 3.85
C THR A 136 15.71 7.13 4.33
N GLY A 137 16.67 7.11 3.40
CA GLY A 137 18.00 7.68 3.61
C GLY A 137 18.02 9.20 3.45
N GLY A 138 17.39 9.73 2.40
CA GLY A 138 17.29 11.17 2.15
C GLY A 138 16.40 11.90 3.15
N SER A 139 16.66 13.19 3.39
CA SER A 139 15.83 14.04 4.26
C SER A 139 14.49 14.38 3.61
N GLY A 140 13.51 14.79 4.42
CA GLY A 140 12.18 15.19 3.91
C GLY A 140 12.24 16.33 2.90
N SER A 141 13.17 17.28 3.05
CA SER A 141 13.33 18.40 2.11
C SER A 141 13.75 17.94 0.71
N MET A 142 14.50 16.85 0.58
CA MET A 142 14.88 16.28 -0.72
C MET A 142 13.67 15.77 -1.51
N TYR A 143 12.59 15.37 -0.81
CA TYR A 143 11.35 14.87 -1.39
C TYR A 143 10.20 15.90 -1.36
N SER A 144 10.53 17.17 -1.09
CA SER A 144 9.58 18.28 -1.23
C SER A 144 9.41 18.67 -2.69
N LEU A 145 8.44 19.54 -3.00
CA LEU A 145 8.22 20.06 -4.35
C LEU A 145 9.46 20.75 -4.95
N GLN A 146 10.34 21.30 -4.11
CA GLN A 146 11.59 21.97 -4.49
C GLN A 146 12.83 21.08 -4.31
N GLY A 147 12.64 19.86 -3.83
CA GLY A 147 13.71 18.92 -3.53
C GLY A 147 14.23 18.24 -4.80
N ILE A 148 15.50 17.82 -4.74
CA ILE A 148 16.18 17.17 -5.88
C ILE A 148 15.54 15.84 -6.31
N HIS A 149 14.80 15.17 -5.41
CA HIS A 149 14.08 13.94 -5.72
C HIS A 149 12.65 14.19 -6.21
N GLY A 150 12.16 15.42 -6.15
CA GLY A 150 10.80 15.78 -6.48
C GLY A 150 9.78 15.32 -5.45
N ASP A 151 8.51 15.53 -5.78
CA ASP A 151 7.37 15.31 -4.88
C ASP A 151 7.20 13.85 -4.46
N MET A 152 7.27 13.58 -3.15
CA MET A 152 6.98 12.26 -2.57
C MET A 152 5.59 11.72 -2.95
N ASN A 153 4.60 12.58 -3.17
CA ASN A 153 3.27 12.14 -3.59
C ASN A 153 3.30 11.35 -4.91
N VAL A 154 4.20 11.73 -5.84
CA VAL A 154 4.38 11.04 -7.12
C VAL A 154 5.06 9.68 -6.93
N ILE A 155 6.03 9.60 -6.03
CA ILE A 155 6.74 8.35 -5.70
C ILE A 155 5.78 7.31 -5.10
N LEU A 156 4.86 7.74 -4.24
CA LEU A 156 3.94 6.84 -3.54
C LEU A 156 2.77 6.36 -4.41
N TRP A 157 2.37 7.15 -5.42
CA TRP A 157 1.19 6.89 -6.24
C TRP A 157 1.13 5.48 -6.85
N PRO A 158 2.19 4.94 -7.49
CA PRO A 158 2.14 3.60 -8.09
C PRO A 158 1.88 2.49 -7.08
N ILE A 159 2.31 2.67 -5.82
CA ILE A 159 2.13 1.67 -4.77
C ILE A 159 0.73 1.80 -4.16
N GLN A 160 0.39 3.00 -3.71
CA GLN A 160 -0.88 3.26 -3.02
C GLN A 160 -2.07 3.11 -3.96
N SER A 161 -2.04 3.72 -5.15
CA SER A 161 -3.12 3.61 -6.13
C SER A 161 -3.05 2.29 -6.91
N GLY A 162 -1.87 1.98 -7.47
CA GLY A 162 -1.71 0.91 -8.45
C GLY A 162 -1.68 -0.51 -7.87
N ILE A 163 -1.24 -0.67 -6.62
CA ILE A 163 -1.18 -1.98 -5.95
C ILE A 163 -2.30 -2.08 -4.91
N LEU A 164 -2.32 -1.17 -3.93
CA LEU A 164 -3.23 -1.30 -2.78
C LEU A 164 -4.67 -0.94 -3.14
N HIS A 165 -4.89 0.29 -3.62
CA HIS A 165 -6.23 0.78 -3.90
C HIS A 165 -6.88 0.01 -5.06
N PHE A 166 -6.11 -0.43 -6.07
CA PHE A 166 -6.60 -1.31 -7.14
C PHE A 166 -7.27 -2.59 -6.61
N CYS A 167 -6.73 -3.17 -5.54
CA CYS A 167 -7.30 -4.34 -4.87
C CYS A 167 -8.48 -4.01 -3.94
N GLY A 168 -8.80 -2.72 -3.77
CA GLY A 168 -9.88 -2.22 -2.92
C GLY A 168 -9.45 -1.65 -1.59
N PHE A 169 -8.18 -1.73 -1.18
CA PHE A 169 -7.79 -1.21 0.12
C PHE A 169 -8.16 0.27 0.31
N GLN A 170 -8.70 0.57 1.49
CA GLN A 170 -8.75 1.93 2.02
C GLN A 170 -7.34 2.28 2.50
N VAL A 171 -6.61 3.09 1.72
CA VAL A 171 -5.21 3.42 2.04
C VAL A 171 -5.16 4.59 3.01
N LEU A 172 -4.54 4.39 4.17
CA LEU A 172 -4.36 5.43 5.20
C LEU A 172 -3.11 6.28 4.91
N GLU A 173 -2.96 7.41 5.62
CA GLU A 173 -1.78 8.27 5.50
C GLU A 173 -0.49 7.45 5.73
N PRO A 174 0.53 7.55 4.86
CA PRO A 174 1.77 6.82 5.06
C PRO A 174 2.52 7.33 6.30
N GLN A 175 3.11 6.42 7.06
CA GLN A 175 4.05 6.76 8.13
C GLN A 175 5.43 6.98 7.51
N LEU A 176 5.79 8.23 7.22
CA LEU A 176 7.06 8.59 6.58
C LEU A 176 8.10 8.99 7.61
N THR A 177 9.20 8.23 7.69
CA THR A 177 10.33 8.49 8.60
C THR A 177 11.58 8.81 7.79
N TYR A 178 11.82 10.11 7.59
CA TYR A 178 12.91 10.58 6.74
C TYR A 178 14.28 10.54 7.42
N SER A 179 15.34 10.33 6.62
CA SER A 179 16.75 10.42 7.04
C SER A 179 17.07 9.67 8.34
N ILE A 180 16.58 8.45 8.47
CA ILE A 180 16.68 7.70 9.75
C ILE A 180 18.15 7.44 10.17
N GLY A 181 19.06 7.32 9.20
CA GLY A 181 20.50 7.19 9.45
C GLY A 181 21.16 8.43 10.06
N HIS A 182 20.51 9.60 9.95
CA HIS A 182 20.98 10.86 10.52
C HIS A 182 20.16 11.32 11.73
N THR A 183 19.23 10.49 12.20
CA THR A 183 18.34 10.84 13.32
C THR A 183 18.98 10.45 14.66
N PRO A 184 19.14 11.38 15.62
CA PRO A 184 19.65 11.10 16.96
C PRO A 184 18.87 10.02 17.73
N ALA A 185 19.50 9.36 18.70
CA ALA A 185 18.92 8.21 19.39
C ALA A 185 17.63 8.54 20.16
N ASP A 186 17.59 9.68 20.83
CA ASP A 186 16.42 10.21 21.53
C ASP A 186 15.27 10.49 20.55
N ALA A 187 15.55 11.11 19.41
CA ALA A 187 14.56 11.35 18.36
C ALA A 187 14.02 10.04 17.75
N ARG A 188 14.87 9.01 17.58
CA ARG A 188 14.44 7.67 17.14
C ARG A 188 13.45 7.03 18.12
N ILE A 189 13.66 7.20 19.43
CA ILE A 189 12.72 6.75 20.46
C ILE A 189 11.38 7.49 20.33
N GLN A 190 11.41 8.81 20.13
CA GLN A 190 10.17 9.59 19.94
C GLN A 190 9.41 9.18 18.67
N ILE A 191 10.10 8.82 17.59
CA ILE A 191 9.46 8.28 16.38
C ILE A 191 8.71 6.97 16.69
N LEU A 192 9.33 6.05 17.45
CA LEU A 192 8.68 4.79 17.85
C LEU A 192 7.46 5.04 18.73
N GLU A 193 7.55 5.95 19.70
CA GLU A 193 6.41 6.28 20.57
C GLU A 193 5.29 7.01 19.81
N GLY A 194 5.63 7.91 18.88
CA GLY A 194 4.67 8.56 17.99
C GLY A 194 3.95 7.54 17.10
N TRP A 195 4.68 6.55 16.56
CA TRP A 195 4.09 5.48 15.77
C TRP A 195 3.13 4.62 16.60
N LYS A 196 3.53 4.22 17.81
CA LYS A 196 2.66 3.50 18.76
C LYS A 196 1.40 4.29 19.09
N LYS A 197 1.54 5.59 19.34
CA LYS A 197 0.43 6.50 19.65
C LYS A 197 -0.57 6.61 18.51
N ARG A 198 -0.11 6.70 17.27
CA ARG A 198 -0.99 6.71 16.09
C ARG A 198 -1.77 5.40 15.97
N LEU A 199 -1.09 4.27 16.15
CA LEU A 199 -1.71 2.94 16.08
C LEU A 199 -2.81 2.69 17.12
N GLU A 200 -2.90 3.52 18.16
CA GLU A 200 -3.97 3.43 19.15
C GLU A 200 -5.36 3.65 18.56
N ASN A 201 -5.48 4.53 17.56
CA ASN A 201 -6.75 4.89 16.92
C ASN A 201 -6.69 4.80 15.39
N ILE A 202 -5.72 4.08 14.83
CA ILE A 202 -5.48 4.01 13.38
C ILE A 202 -6.71 3.55 12.58
N TRP A 203 -7.56 2.71 13.18
CA TRP A 203 -8.75 2.23 12.51
C TRP A 203 -9.79 3.32 12.26
N ASP A 204 -9.80 4.38 13.05
CA ASP A 204 -10.79 5.45 12.95
C ASP A 204 -10.31 6.59 12.03
N GLU A 205 -9.09 6.49 11.49
CA GLU A 205 -8.54 7.46 10.54
C GLU A 205 -9.32 7.47 9.22
N THR A 206 -9.56 8.68 8.70
CA THR A 206 -10.01 8.93 7.34
C THR A 206 -8.93 8.48 6.35
N PRO A 207 -9.26 7.66 5.33
CA PRO A 207 -8.28 7.25 4.32
C PRO A 207 -7.93 8.38 3.35
N LEU A 208 -6.85 8.18 2.59
CA LEU A 208 -6.46 9.02 1.46
C LEU A 208 -7.55 9.04 0.37
N TYR A 209 -7.60 10.11 -0.40
CA TYR A 209 -8.56 10.27 -1.48
C TYR A 209 -8.02 9.72 -2.81
N PHE A 210 -8.84 8.86 -3.43
CA PHE A 210 -8.71 8.42 -4.82
C PHE A 210 -9.99 8.76 -5.58
N ALA A 211 -9.91 8.94 -6.89
CA ALA A 211 -11.09 9.17 -7.73
C ALA A 211 -11.99 7.91 -7.69
N PRO A 212 -13.26 8.01 -7.23
CA PRO A 212 -14.16 6.86 -7.19
C PRO A 212 -14.38 6.25 -8.57
N SER A 213 -14.53 4.92 -8.63
CA SER A 213 -14.71 4.21 -9.91
C SER A 213 -16.00 4.63 -10.62
N SER A 214 -16.99 5.13 -9.89
CA SER A 214 -18.25 5.66 -10.41
C SER A 214 -18.09 6.89 -11.33
N LEU A 215 -16.93 7.55 -11.29
CA LEU A 215 -16.60 8.66 -12.18
C LEU A 215 -16.20 8.22 -13.59
N PHE A 216 -16.04 6.92 -13.83
CA PHE A 216 -15.54 6.34 -15.08
C PHE A 216 -16.56 5.41 -15.73
N ASP A 217 -16.50 5.31 -17.05
CA ASP A 217 -17.23 4.33 -17.84
C ASP A 217 -16.40 3.04 -17.94
N LEU A 218 -16.64 2.09 -17.03
CA LEU A 218 -15.83 0.87 -16.87
C LEU A 218 -16.13 -0.23 -17.91
N ASN A 219 -15.98 0.09 -19.19
CA ASN A 219 -16.12 -0.87 -20.28
C ASN A 219 -15.14 -0.58 -21.43
N PHE A 220 -14.83 -1.61 -22.22
CA PHE A 220 -13.88 -1.51 -23.33
C PHE A 220 -14.34 -0.54 -24.43
N GLN A 221 -15.64 -0.41 -24.68
CA GLN A 221 -16.17 0.48 -25.71
C GLN A 221 -15.91 1.96 -25.38
N ALA A 222 -16.01 2.32 -24.11
CA ALA A 222 -15.70 3.66 -23.60
C ALA A 222 -14.20 3.85 -23.27
N GLY A 223 -13.37 2.80 -23.41
CA GLY A 223 -11.94 2.86 -23.15
C GLY A 223 -11.58 3.12 -21.68
N PHE A 224 -12.48 2.80 -20.73
CA PHE A 224 -12.28 3.07 -19.30
C PHE A 224 -12.02 4.55 -18.96
N LEU A 225 -12.56 5.46 -19.79
CA LEU A 225 -12.39 6.90 -19.61
C LEU A 225 -13.33 7.46 -18.55
N MET A 226 -12.97 8.63 -18.02
CA MET A 226 -13.84 9.42 -17.15
C MET A 226 -15.12 9.81 -17.91
N LYS A 227 -16.28 9.73 -17.24
CA LYS A 227 -17.57 10.08 -17.83
C LYS A 227 -17.58 11.52 -18.34
N LYS A 228 -18.29 11.78 -19.44
CA LYS A 228 -18.29 13.09 -20.11
C LYS A 228 -18.83 14.19 -19.18
N GLU A 229 -19.91 13.92 -18.47
CA GLU A 229 -20.52 14.84 -17.50
C GLU A 229 -19.55 15.19 -16.37
N VAL A 230 -18.76 14.22 -15.88
CA VAL A 230 -17.73 14.46 -14.86
C VAL A 230 -16.61 15.32 -15.44
N GLN A 231 -16.16 15.04 -16.67
CA GLN A 231 -15.15 15.88 -17.32
C GLN A 231 -15.63 17.34 -17.45
N ASP A 232 -16.89 17.55 -17.83
CA ASP A 232 -17.49 18.87 -17.98
C ASP A 232 -17.55 19.63 -16.64
N GLU A 233 -17.94 18.95 -15.55
CA GLU A 233 -17.92 19.51 -14.19
C GLU A 233 -16.50 19.85 -13.71
N GLU A 234 -15.51 19.04 -14.08
CA GLU A 234 -14.13 19.23 -13.66
C GLU A 234 -13.46 20.38 -14.40
N LYS A 235 -13.85 20.74 -15.64
CA LYS A 235 -13.16 21.74 -16.50
C LYS A 235 -12.76 23.03 -15.79
N ASN A 236 -13.66 23.59 -14.97
CA ASN A 236 -13.46 24.87 -14.31
C ASN A 236 -12.74 24.77 -12.95
N LYS A 237 -12.40 23.56 -12.49
CA LYS A 237 -11.67 23.37 -11.23
C LYS A 237 -10.18 23.60 -11.42
N LYS A 238 -9.58 24.32 -10.45
CA LYS A 238 -8.15 24.67 -10.44
C LYS A 238 -7.23 23.45 -10.28
N PHE A 239 -7.66 22.48 -9.47
CA PHE A 239 -6.88 21.28 -9.17
C PHE A 239 -7.47 20.07 -9.89
N GLY A 240 -6.64 19.09 -10.19
CA GLY A 240 -7.09 17.76 -10.57
C GLY A 240 -7.67 17.00 -9.37
N LEU A 241 -8.05 15.74 -9.59
CA LEU A 241 -8.67 14.91 -8.56
C LEU A 241 -7.65 14.29 -7.60
N SER A 242 -6.51 13.85 -8.14
CA SER A 242 -5.43 13.17 -7.42
C SER A 242 -4.11 13.29 -8.18
N VAL A 243 -3.02 12.65 -7.71
CA VAL A 243 -1.73 12.61 -8.42
C VAL A 243 -1.87 12.03 -9.83
N GLY A 244 -2.42 10.82 -9.98
CA GLY A 244 -2.58 10.20 -11.31
C GLY A 244 -3.76 10.73 -12.11
N HIS A 245 -4.74 11.37 -11.45
CA HIS A 245 -5.87 12.04 -12.10
C HIS A 245 -5.73 13.56 -11.99
N HIS A 246 -4.54 14.08 -12.33
CA HIS A 246 -4.26 15.51 -12.28
C HIS A 246 -4.92 16.29 -13.43
N LEU A 247 -5.33 15.62 -14.52
CA LEU A 247 -6.07 16.19 -15.65
C LEU A 247 -5.36 17.38 -16.33
N GLY A 248 -4.02 17.37 -16.34
CA GLY A 248 -3.22 18.50 -16.84
C GLY A 248 -3.22 19.74 -15.94
N LYS A 249 -3.83 19.66 -14.75
CA LYS A 249 -3.95 20.76 -13.78
C LYS A 249 -2.98 20.57 -12.62
N SER A 250 -3.01 21.49 -11.65
CA SER A 250 -2.29 21.35 -10.39
C SER A 250 -2.77 20.12 -9.61
N ILE A 251 -1.83 19.35 -9.07
CA ILE A 251 -2.13 18.24 -8.16
C ILE A 251 -2.61 18.81 -6.81
N PRO A 252 -3.68 18.28 -6.20
CA PRO A 252 -4.05 18.63 -4.82
C PRO A 252 -2.91 18.34 -3.85
N THR A 253 -2.57 19.32 -3.01
CA THR A 253 -1.48 19.21 -2.04
C THR A 253 -1.59 17.95 -1.20
N ASP A 254 -0.48 17.22 -1.09
CA ASP A 254 -0.34 16.03 -0.26
C ASP A 254 -1.41 14.95 -0.50
N ASN A 255 -1.96 14.84 -1.71
CA ASN A 255 -3.01 13.87 -2.03
C ASN A 255 -2.68 12.42 -1.63
N GLN A 256 -1.40 12.03 -1.60
CA GLN A 256 -0.93 10.68 -1.25
C GLN A 256 -0.26 10.61 0.14
N ILE A 257 -0.19 11.74 0.86
CA ILE A 257 0.45 11.84 2.18
C ILE A 257 -0.57 12.22 3.26
N LYS A 258 -1.60 13.01 2.92
CA LYS A 258 -2.61 13.52 3.85
C LYS A 258 -4.02 13.23 3.38
N ALA A 259 -4.86 12.79 4.33
CA ALA A 259 -6.28 12.66 4.09
C ALA A 259 -6.92 14.05 3.94
N ARG A 260 -8.05 14.13 3.23
CA ARG A 260 -8.83 15.36 3.17
C ARG A 260 -9.35 15.68 4.58
N LYS A 261 -9.23 16.95 4.98
CA LYS A 261 -9.88 17.47 6.19
C LYS A 261 -11.38 17.58 5.99
#